data_AF-A0A9E2Q513-F1
#
_entry.id   AF-A0A9E2Q513-F1
#
_cell.length_a   1.000
_cell.length_b   1.000
_cell.length_c   1.000
_cell.angle_alpha   90.00
_cell.angle_beta   90.00
_cell.angle_gamma   90.00
#
_symmetry.space_group_name_H-M   'P 1'
#
loop_
_entity.id
_entity.type
_entity.pdbx_description
1 polymer ?
#
loop_
_entity_poly.entity_id
_entity_poly.type
_entity_poly.pdbx_seq_one_letter_code
_entity_poly.pdbx_strand_id
1 'polypeptide(L)' 'MLGASPDYRVSIDRDMLEEVDGPMVRHGIQEMHGRTIVLPRRVADRPDRELLAWRRERFGDR' A
#
# COMPACT_ATOMS: atom_id res chain seq x y z
N MET A 1 4.50 7.14 4.27
CA MET A 1 5.11 5.90 3.74
C MET A 1 4.04 5.14 2.95
N LEU A 2 4.46 4.37 1.94
CA LEU A 2 3.58 3.57 1.07
C LEU A 2 3.92 2.09 1.22
N GLY A 3 2.93 1.25 1.45
CA GLY A 3 3.07 -0.18 1.67
C GLY A 3 1.94 -1.01 1.06
N ALA A 4 2.03 -2.33 1.21
CA ALA A 4 0.99 -3.26 0.80
C ALA A 4 0.73 -4.30 1.91
N SER A 5 -0.52 -4.72 2.07
CA SER A 5 -0.93 -5.74 3.04
C SER A 5 -0.77 -7.17 2.49
N PRO A 6 -0.81 -8.20 3.35
CA PRO A 6 -0.86 -9.61 2.93
C PRO A 6 -2.07 -9.96 2.05
N ASP A 7 -3.10 -9.12 2.08
CA ASP A 7 -4.29 -9.20 1.23
C ASP A 7 -4.16 -8.38 -0.05
N TYR A 8 -2.93 -7.93 -0.36
CA TYR A 8 -2.59 -7.16 -1.54
C TYR A 8 -3.29 -5.81 -1.63
N ARG A 9 -3.61 -5.21 -0.47
CA ARG A 9 -4.17 -3.85 -0.41
C ARG A 9 -3.09 -2.82 -0.18
N VAL A 10 -3.15 -1.70 -0.90
CA VAL A 10 -2.26 -0.56 -0.69
C VAL A 10 -2.56 0.09 0.67
N SER A 11 -1.50 0.39 1.42
CA SER A 11 -1.54 1.16 2.68
C SER A 11 -0.71 2.42 2.50
N ILE A 12 -1.24 3.55 2.96
CA ILE A 12 -0.59 4.86 2.91
C ILE A 12 -0.68 5.44 4.31
N ASP A 13 0.41 6.00 4.81
CA ASP A 13 0.46 6.61 6.14
C ASP A 13 -0.57 7.74 6.27
N ARG A 14 -1.09 7.88 7.49
CA ARG A 14 -2.15 8.83 7.82
C ARG A 14 -1.76 10.27 7.53
N ASP A 15 -0.53 10.66 7.87
CA ASP A 15 -0.03 12.02 7.64
C ASP A 15 -0.10 12.41 6.16
N MET A 16 0.12 11.45 5.26
CA MET A 16 0.07 11.66 3.80
C MET A 16 -1.36 11.64 3.24
N LEU A 17 -2.31 11.02 3.95
CA LEU A 17 -3.74 11.11 3.65
C LEU A 17 -4.35 12.44 4.08
N GLU A 18 -3.81 13.03 5.16
CA GLU A 18 -4.27 14.29 5.73
C GLU A 18 -3.60 15.52 5.06
N GLU A 19 -2.54 15.28 4.27
CA GLU A 19 -1.86 16.30 3.48
C GLU A 19 -2.79 16.89 2.39
N VAL A 20 -2.95 18.21 2.37
CA VAL A 20 -3.83 18.94 1.45
C VAL A 20 -3.04 19.47 0.24
N ASP A 21 -2.17 18.64 -0.34
CA ASP A 21 -1.32 19.05 -1.47
C ASP A 21 -1.99 18.79 -2.83
N GLY A 22 -2.90 19.69 -3.21
CA GLY A 22 -3.41 19.85 -4.57
C GLY A 22 -4.08 18.62 -5.22
N PRO A 23 -4.55 18.75 -6.47
CA PRO A 23 -5.24 17.65 -7.16
C PRO A 23 -4.33 16.44 -7.44
N MET A 24 -3.00 16.63 -7.51
CA MET A 24 -2.06 15.56 -7.89
C MET A 24 -1.84 14.52 -6.79
N VAL A 25 -1.65 14.91 -5.53
CA VAL A 25 -1.42 13.95 -4.43
C VAL A 25 -2.72 13.27 -4.03
N ARG A 26 -3.82 14.05 -4.01
CA ARG A 26 -5.17 13.54 -3.72
C ARG A 26 -5.62 12.47 -4.71
N HIS A 27 -5.65 12.80 -6.00
CA HIS A 27 -6.12 11.86 -7.04
C HIS A 27 -5.08 10.79 -7.38
N GLY A 28 -3.79 11.11 -7.29
CA GLY A 28 -2.73 10.20 -7.68
C GLY A 28 -2.45 9.13 -6.63
N ILE A 29 -2.31 9.51 -5.36
CA ILE A 29 -1.79 8.61 -4.33
C ILE A 29 -2.82 8.35 -3.23
N GLN A 30 -3.49 9.37 -2.67
CA GLN A 30 -4.45 9.15 -1.57
C GLN A 30 -5.60 8.23 -1.99
N GLU A 31 -6.10 8.37 -3.22
CA GLU A 31 -7.13 7.48 -3.79
C GLU A 31 -6.71 6.02 -3.95
N MET A 32 -5.40 5.73 -3.95
CA MET A 32 -4.91 4.36 -4.03
C MET A 32 -5.02 3.63 -2.70
N HIS A 33 -5.21 4.34 -1.58
CA HIS A 33 -5.35 3.73 -0.27
C HIS A 33 -6.48 2.70 -0.25
N GLY A 34 -6.18 1.49 0.23
CA GLY A 34 -7.14 0.38 0.30
C GLY A 34 -7.43 -0.31 -1.03
N ARG A 35 -6.96 0.20 -2.18
CA ARG A 35 -7.11 -0.48 -3.47
C ARG A 35 -6.26 -1.75 -3.52
N THR A 36 -6.76 -2.75 -4.23
CA THR A 36 -6.03 -4.01 -4.44
C THR A 36 -5.03 -3.86 -5.57
N ILE A 37 -3.78 -4.28 -5.36
CA ILE A 37 -2.76 -4.28 -6.41
C ILE A 37 -3.04 -5.38 -7.43
N VAL A 38 -2.66 -5.11 -8.68
CA VAL A 38 -2.71 -6.13 -9.73
C VAL A 38 -1.62 -7.17 -9.45
N LEU A 39 -2.02 -8.44 -9.43
CA LEU A 39 -1.10 -9.55 -9.24
C LEU A 39 -0.55 -10.04 -10.58
N PRO A 40 0.74 -10.40 -10.64
CA PRO A 40 1.28 -11.12 -11.78
C PRO A 40 0.49 -12.39 -12.07
N ARG A 41 0.36 -12.71 -13.37
CA ARG A 41 -0.33 -13.93 -13.84
C ARG A 41 0.40 -15.17 -13.32
N ARG A 42 1.73 -15.16 -13.31
CA ARG A 42 2.57 -16.22 -12.75
C ARG A 42 2.57 -16.13 -11.23
N VAL A 43 2.31 -17.26 -10.56
CA VAL A 43 2.23 -17.32 -9.10
C VAL A 43 3.59 -17.06 -8.45
N ALA A 44 4.68 -17.56 -9.05
CA ALA A 44 6.04 -17.38 -8.53
C ALA A 44 6.49 -15.92 -8.48
N ASP A 45 5.89 -15.05 -9.30
CA ASP A 45 6.21 -13.61 -9.33
C ASP A 45 5.32 -12.81 -8.37
N ARG A 46 4.33 -13.45 -7.72
CA ARG A 46 3.42 -12.74 -6.82
C ARG A 46 4.17 -12.34 -5.55
N PRO A 47 3.82 -11.18 -4.97
CA PRO A 47 4.33 -10.82 -3.66
C PRO A 47 3.98 -11.90 -2.63
N ASP A 48 4.98 -12.29 -1.85
CA ASP A 48 4.85 -13.26 -0.78
C ASP A 48 4.03 -12.65 0.38
N ARG A 49 2.98 -13.35 0.80
CA ARG A 49 2.05 -12.86 1.82
C ARG A 49 2.66 -12.81 3.21
N GLU A 50 3.53 -13.76 3.55
CA GLU A 50 4.18 -13.80 4.86
C GLU A 50 5.22 -12.69 4.98
N LEU A 51 6.00 -12.45 3.92
CA LEU A 51 6.94 -11.33 3.88
C LEU A 51 6.22 -9.97 3.97
N LEU A 52 5.05 -9.84 3.33
CA LEU A 52 4.21 -8.65 3.47
C LEU A 52 3.69 -8.47 4.90
N ALA A 53 3.29 -9.56 5.55
CA ALA A 53 2.82 -9.53 6.94
C ALA A 53 3.94 -9.09 7.88
N TRP A 54 5.10 -9.75 7.76
CA TRP A 54 6.30 -9.44 8.53
C TRP A 54 6.73 -7.98 8.36
N ARG A 55 6.78 -7.49 7.10
CA ARG A 55 7.14 -6.10 6.83
C ARG A 55 6.14 -5.14 7.47
N ARG A 56 4.85 -5.45 7.42
CA ARG A 56 3.81 -4.61 8.02
C ARG A 56 3.91 -4.58 9.54
N GLU A 57 4.11 -5.71 10.19
CA GLU A 57 4.32 -5.77 11.64
C GLU A 57 5.53 -4.94 12.08
N ARG A 58 6.60 -4.96 11.27
CA ARG A 58 7.85 -4.30 11.64
C ARG A 58 7.95 -2.82 11.28
N PHE A 59 7.15 -2.35 10.31
CA PHE A 59 7.28 -1.01 9.75
C PHE A 59 5.94 -0.27 9.53
N GLY A 60 4.80 -0.86 9.89
CA GLY A 60 3.46 -0.39 9.50
C GLY A 60 2.81 0.67 10.38
N ASP A 61 3.46 1.10 11.48
CA ASP A 61 2.92 2.08 12.45
C ASP A 61 3.64 3.43 12.38
N ARG A 62 3.63 4.07 11.21
CA ARG A 62 3.91 5.51 11.08
C ARG A 62 2.82 6.19 10.26
#